data_AF-A0A8H6EP91-F1
#
_entry.id   AF-A0A8H6EP91-F1
#
_cell.length_a   1.000
_cell.length_b   1.000
_cell.length_c   1.000
_cell.angle_alpha   90.00
_cell.angle_beta   90.00
_cell.angle_gamma   90.00
#
_symmetry.space_group_name_H-M   'P 1'
#
loop_
_entity.id
_entity.type
_entity.pdbx_description
1 polymer ?
#
loop_
_entity_poly.entity_id
_entity_poly.type
_entity_poly.pdbx_seq_one_letter_code
_entity_poly.pdbx_strand_id
1 'polypeptide(L)'
;MANYKGSKSNANSRNRATRRADRVSDIPVHDMVQYAPSNAALSIGLDFFTTRLPGEEQDEFECLLEIIPRYGNDTNIIHLKMMFQAPEEDIQGIYRCDILAQVVEQINNLPHIKEISFVLAVDRFNWKQIDTASSIYRLKFIDWTFELNIKDKKAQKILAGSQVDRQLRAVERKLHQ
;
A
#
# COMPACT_ATOMS: atom_id res chain seq x y z
N MET A 1 30.11 -39.55 17.81
CA MET A 1 29.54 -39.41 16.45
C MET A 1 28.54 -38.25 16.48
N ALA A 2 28.88 -37.11 15.87
CA ALA A 2 28.02 -35.94 15.83
C ALA A 2 27.14 -35.99 14.57
N ASN A 3 25.83 -36.13 14.75
CA ASN A 3 24.86 -36.06 13.65
C ASN A 3 24.66 -34.60 13.26
N TYR A 4 25.33 -34.16 12.19
CA TYR A 4 25.03 -32.91 11.51
C TYR A 4 23.61 -32.98 10.93
N LYS A 5 22.66 -32.26 11.55
CA LYS A 5 21.36 -31.96 10.92
C LYS A 5 21.61 -31.08 9.71
N GLY A 6 21.57 -31.67 8.52
CA GLY A 6 21.64 -30.94 7.26
C GLY A 6 20.57 -29.84 7.19
N SER A 7 20.97 -28.67 6.72
CA SER A 7 20.10 -27.52 6.47
C SER A 7 18.88 -27.94 5.63
N LYS A 8 17.68 -27.67 6.13
CA LYS A 8 16.43 -27.93 5.39
C LYS A 8 16.45 -27.12 4.08
N SER A 9 16.46 -27.87 2.99
CA SER A 9 16.45 -27.48 1.59
C SER A 9 15.59 -26.26 1.21
N ASN A 10 16.21 -25.29 0.50
CA ASN A 10 15.58 -24.16 -0.18
C ASN A 10 14.69 -24.55 -1.39
N ALA A 11 14.62 -25.83 -1.78
CA ALA A 11 13.84 -26.28 -2.93
C ALA A 11 12.33 -26.06 -2.75
N ASN A 12 11.82 -26.18 -1.51
CA ASN A 12 10.40 -25.95 -1.22
C ASN A 12 9.98 -24.49 -1.39
N SER A 13 10.88 -23.54 -1.11
CA SER A 13 10.61 -22.11 -1.29
C SER A 13 10.54 -21.74 -2.77
N ARG A 14 11.52 -22.20 -3.58
CA ARG A 14 11.51 -22.00 -5.04
C ARG A 14 10.26 -22.59 -5.68
N ASN A 15 9.88 -23.82 -5.31
CA ASN A 15 8.66 -24.45 -5.85
C ASN A 15 7.38 -23.68 -5.50
N ARG A 16 7.31 -23.06 -4.32
CA ARG A 16 6.15 -22.24 -3.93
C ARG A 16 6.12 -20.90 -4.69
N ALA A 17 7.27 -20.26 -4.85
CA ALA A 17 7.40 -19.02 -5.60
C ALA A 17 7.00 -19.21 -7.08
N THR A 18 7.48 -20.29 -7.72
CA THR A 18 7.10 -20.62 -9.10
C THR A 18 5.60 -20.85 -9.24
N ARG A 19 4.99 -21.67 -8.37
CA ARG A 19 3.54 -21.92 -8.42
C ARG A 19 2.70 -20.65 -8.24
N ARG A 20 3.14 -19.72 -7.38
CA ARG A 20 2.47 -18.42 -7.23
C ARG A 20 2.61 -17.59 -8.48
N ALA A 21 3.82 -17.51 -9.04
CA ALA A 21 4.09 -16.79 -10.28
C ALA A 21 3.21 -17.32 -11.42
N ASP A 22 3.10 -18.64 -11.56
CA ASP A 22 2.24 -19.27 -12.57
C ASP A 22 0.76 -18.90 -12.37
N ARG A 23 0.27 -18.88 -11.12
CA ARG A 23 -1.13 -18.55 -10.78
C ARG A 23 -1.53 -17.10 -11.01
N VAL A 24 -0.58 -16.18 -11.01
CA VAL A 24 -0.82 -14.75 -11.23
C VAL A 24 -0.38 -14.30 -12.63
N SER A 25 0.08 -15.22 -13.47
CA SER A 25 0.68 -14.91 -14.77
C SER A 25 -0.31 -14.36 -15.80
N ASP A 26 -1.61 -14.59 -15.60
CA ASP A 26 -2.72 -14.10 -16.42
C ASP A 26 -3.27 -12.75 -15.95
N ILE A 27 -2.76 -12.24 -14.82
CA ILE A 27 -3.14 -10.92 -14.30
C ILE A 27 -2.43 -9.85 -15.15
N PRO A 28 -3.16 -8.89 -15.74
CA PRO A 28 -2.56 -7.79 -16.49
C PRO A 28 -1.50 -7.05 -15.68
N VAL A 29 -0.52 -6.48 -16.36
CA VAL A 29 0.45 -5.59 -15.70
C VAL A 29 -0.23 -4.24 -15.48
N HIS A 30 0.01 -3.64 -14.32
CA HIS A 30 -0.48 -2.32 -13.95
C HIS A 30 0.66 -1.52 -13.32
N ASP A 31 0.85 -0.26 -13.71
CA ASP A 31 2.04 0.52 -13.33
C ASP A 31 2.14 0.78 -11.82
N MET A 32 0.98 0.93 -11.17
CA MET A 32 0.87 1.07 -9.72
C MET A 32 0.99 -0.25 -8.93
N VAL A 33 1.16 -1.41 -9.57
CA VAL A 33 1.18 -2.72 -8.90
C VAL A 33 2.43 -3.51 -9.22
N GLN A 34 3.07 -4.04 -8.19
CA GLN A 34 4.17 -4.98 -8.34
C GLN A 34 3.97 -6.18 -7.41
N TYR A 35 3.97 -7.38 -7.96
CA TYR A 35 3.87 -8.61 -7.19
C TYR A 35 5.20 -9.35 -7.11
N ALA A 36 5.58 -9.77 -5.91
CA ALA A 36 6.76 -10.57 -5.62
C ALA A 36 6.35 -11.99 -5.14
N PRO A 37 6.38 -13.00 -6.03
CA PRO A 37 5.94 -14.37 -5.70
C PRO A 37 6.77 -15.06 -4.60
N SER A 38 8.04 -14.67 -4.46
CA SER A 38 9.00 -15.25 -3.52
C SER A 38 8.55 -15.09 -2.06
N ASN A 39 8.07 -13.90 -1.70
CA ASN A 39 7.54 -13.59 -0.38
C ASN A 39 6.02 -13.44 -0.35
N ALA A 40 5.32 -13.54 -1.48
CA ALA A 40 3.88 -13.26 -1.60
C ALA A 40 3.52 -11.81 -1.19
N ALA A 41 4.39 -10.88 -1.57
CA ALA A 41 4.18 -9.46 -1.34
C ALA A 41 3.57 -8.78 -2.56
N LEU A 42 2.56 -7.95 -2.32
CA LEU A 42 1.97 -7.06 -3.30
C LEU A 42 2.30 -5.61 -2.91
N SER A 43 3.00 -4.91 -3.79
CA SER A 43 3.29 -3.49 -3.66
C SER A 43 2.27 -2.69 -4.47
N ILE A 44 1.63 -1.72 -3.83
CA ILE A 44 0.64 -0.81 -4.44
C ILE A 44 1.16 0.62 -4.27
N GLY A 45 1.45 1.30 -5.37
CA GLY A 45 1.97 2.67 -5.40
C GLY A 45 0.95 3.66 -5.93
N LEU A 46 0.29 4.39 -5.04
CA LEU A 46 -0.59 5.51 -5.39
C LEU A 46 0.27 6.73 -5.71
N ASP A 47 0.57 6.88 -7.00
CA ASP A 47 1.45 7.92 -7.51
C ASP A 47 0.68 9.18 -7.94
N PHE A 48 0.67 10.19 -7.06
CA PHE A 48 0.19 11.54 -7.37
C PHE A 48 1.34 12.48 -7.77
N PHE A 49 2.54 11.94 -8.02
CA PHE A 49 3.66 12.71 -8.55
C PHE A 49 3.58 12.85 -10.07
N THR A 50 2.97 11.89 -10.77
CA THR A 50 2.80 11.98 -12.22
C THR A 50 1.52 12.74 -12.55
N THR A 51 1.64 13.90 -13.18
CA THR A 51 0.49 14.67 -13.67
C THR A 51 -0.18 13.91 -14.81
N ARG A 52 -1.44 13.50 -14.58
CA ARG A 52 -2.31 12.87 -15.59
C ARG A 52 -3.49 13.79 -15.90
N LEU A 53 -4.14 13.61 -17.04
CA LEU A 53 -5.43 14.27 -17.26
C LEU A 53 -6.48 13.67 -16.30
N PRO A 54 -7.44 14.44 -15.76
CA PRO A 54 -8.37 13.93 -14.74
C PRO A 54 -9.14 12.67 -15.13
N GLY A 55 -9.51 12.52 -16.41
CA GLY A 55 -10.18 11.31 -16.91
C GLY A 55 -9.24 10.10 -16.95
N GLU A 56 -8.01 10.28 -17.42
CA GLU A 56 -6.99 9.22 -17.46
C GLU A 56 -6.58 8.79 -16.05
N GLU A 57 -6.50 9.73 -15.10
CA GLU A 57 -6.20 9.44 -13.71
C GLU A 57 -7.29 8.59 -13.07
N GLN A 58 -8.56 8.91 -13.33
CA GLN A 58 -9.70 8.14 -12.84
C GLN A 58 -9.71 6.71 -13.41
N ASP A 59 -9.54 6.56 -14.73
CA ASP A 59 -9.51 5.26 -15.40
C ASP A 59 -8.39 4.35 -14.86
N GLU A 60 -7.21 4.93 -14.61
CA GLU A 60 -6.06 4.22 -14.02
C GLU A 60 -6.38 3.71 -12.60
N PHE A 61 -7.05 4.52 -11.77
CA PHE A 61 -7.45 4.06 -10.44
C PHE A 61 -8.57 3.04 -10.48
N GLU A 62 -9.51 3.12 -11.42
CA GLU A 62 -10.55 2.10 -11.61
C GLU A 62 -9.91 0.75 -12.00
N CYS A 63 -8.97 0.76 -12.95
CA CYS A 63 -8.20 -0.41 -13.33
C CYS A 63 -7.41 -1.01 -12.14
N LEU A 64 -6.82 -0.15 -11.30
CA LEU A 64 -6.14 -0.58 -10.08
C LEU A 64 -7.09 -1.30 -9.11
N LEU A 65 -8.29 -0.78 -8.91
CA LEU A 65 -9.27 -1.36 -7.99
C LEU A 65 -9.76 -2.73 -8.48
N GLU A 66 -9.88 -2.93 -9.79
CA GLU A 66 -10.24 -4.21 -10.37
C GLU A 66 -9.12 -5.26 -10.24
N ILE A 67 -7.85 -4.83 -10.28
CA ILE A 67 -6.72 -5.75 -10.31
C ILE A 67 -6.26 -6.25 -8.93
N ILE A 68 -6.36 -5.41 -7.89
CA ILE A 68 -5.93 -5.77 -6.53
C ILE A 68 -6.56 -7.10 -6.04
N PRO A 69 -7.88 -7.34 -6.16
CA PRO A 69 -8.50 -8.57 -5.71
C PRO A 69 -7.96 -9.84 -6.37
N ARG A 70 -7.48 -9.74 -7.62
CA ARG A 70 -6.96 -10.89 -8.37
C ARG A 70 -5.71 -11.50 -7.74
N TYR A 71 -4.93 -10.71 -7.00
CA TYR A 71 -3.77 -11.19 -6.26
C TYR A 71 -4.10 -11.83 -4.90
N GLY A 72 -5.37 -11.79 -4.45
CA GLY A 72 -5.75 -12.04 -3.06
C GLY A 72 -5.40 -13.43 -2.51
N ASN A 73 -5.56 -14.48 -3.30
CA ASN A 73 -5.25 -15.85 -2.87
C ASN A 73 -3.74 -16.12 -2.77
N ASP A 74 -2.93 -15.31 -3.45
CA ASP A 74 -1.49 -15.47 -3.56
C ASP A 74 -0.72 -14.42 -2.77
N THR A 75 -1.41 -13.54 -2.06
CA THR A 75 -0.83 -12.42 -1.30
C THR A 75 -1.02 -12.60 0.20
N ASN A 76 0.04 -12.31 0.95
CA ASN A 76 -0.03 -12.25 2.42
C ASN A 76 0.70 -11.05 3.02
N ILE A 77 1.45 -10.29 2.21
CA ILE A 77 2.14 -9.06 2.61
C ILE A 77 1.68 -7.94 1.66
N ILE A 78 1.29 -6.80 2.21
CA ILE A 78 0.96 -5.59 1.43
C ILE A 78 1.97 -4.49 1.74
N HIS A 79 2.55 -3.92 0.69
CA HIS A 79 3.30 -2.68 0.77
C HIS A 79 2.51 -1.58 0.05
N LEU A 80 1.81 -0.73 0.80
CA LEU A 80 1.06 0.39 0.25
C LEU A 80 1.88 1.67 0.37
N LYS A 81 2.01 2.41 -0.71
CA LYS A 81 2.73 3.68 -0.75
C LYS A 81 1.88 4.76 -1.40
N MET A 82 1.81 5.93 -0.78
CA MET A 82 1.29 7.15 -1.38
C MET A 82 2.43 8.14 -1.59
N MET A 83 2.49 8.77 -2.76
CA MET A 83 3.53 9.72 -3.11
C MET A 83 2.92 11.02 -3.61
N PHE A 84 3.43 12.14 -3.12
CA PHE A 84 2.98 13.48 -3.49
C PHE A 84 4.12 14.31 -4.07
N GLN A 85 3.77 15.17 -5.02
CA GLN A 85 4.61 16.29 -5.45
C GLN A 85 4.80 17.32 -4.32
N ALA A 86 5.70 18.27 -4.55
CA ALA A 86 5.82 19.44 -3.69
C ALA A 86 4.45 20.17 -3.61
N PRO A 87 4.05 20.69 -2.43
CA PRO A 87 2.72 21.29 -2.27
C PRO A 87 2.37 22.42 -3.26
N GLU A 88 3.37 23.12 -3.79
CA GLU A 88 3.19 24.17 -4.81
C GLU A 88 2.83 23.62 -6.19
N GLU A 89 3.29 22.42 -6.50
CA GLU A 89 3.07 21.72 -7.77
C GLU A 89 1.89 20.74 -7.67
N ASP A 90 1.44 20.49 -6.43
CA ASP A 90 0.41 19.53 -6.10
C ASP A 90 -1.00 20.01 -6.49
N ILE A 91 -1.32 19.89 -7.77
CA ILE A 91 -2.63 20.20 -8.33
C ILE A 91 -3.53 18.97 -8.14
N GLN A 92 -4.59 19.14 -7.34
CA GLN A 92 -5.53 18.07 -7.06
C GLN A 92 -6.54 17.91 -8.20
N GLY A 93 -6.37 16.86 -9.03
CA GLY A 93 -7.34 16.47 -10.06
C GLY A 93 -8.48 15.58 -9.56
N ILE A 94 -8.26 14.89 -8.42
CA ILE A 94 -9.14 13.84 -7.87
C ILE A 94 -9.19 13.86 -6.34
N TYR A 95 -10.21 13.22 -5.75
CA TYR A 95 -10.33 13.07 -4.30
C TYR A 95 -9.47 11.91 -3.78
N ARG A 96 -8.19 12.19 -3.51
CA ARG A 96 -7.17 11.18 -3.14
C ARG A 96 -7.48 10.41 -1.85
N CYS A 97 -8.18 11.04 -0.91
CA CYS A 97 -8.66 10.39 0.31
C CYS A 97 -9.64 9.25 -0.01
N ASP A 98 -10.50 9.45 -1.02
CA ASP A 98 -11.48 8.47 -1.47
C ASP A 98 -10.83 7.34 -2.27
N ILE A 99 -9.79 7.66 -3.06
CA ILE A 99 -8.99 6.63 -3.75
C ILE A 99 -8.30 5.72 -2.73
N LEU A 100 -7.67 6.30 -1.70
CA LEU A 100 -7.09 5.49 -0.62
C LEU A 100 -8.16 4.65 0.08
N ALA A 101 -9.34 5.21 0.34
CA ALA A 101 -10.43 4.47 0.96
C ALA A 101 -10.86 3.25 0.14
N GLN A 102 -11.02 3.40 -1.18
CA GLN A 102 -11.38 2.31 -2.08
C GLN A 102 -10.29 1.24 -2.14
N VAL A 103 -9.01 1.64 -2.19
CA VAL A 103 -7.88 0.68 -2.13
C VAL A 103 -7.86 -0.07 -0.81
N VAL A 104 -8.09 0.62 0.32
CA VAL A 104 -8.19 0.00 1.64
C VAL A 104 -9.35 -0.98 1.71
N GLU A 105 -10.49 -0.69 1.07
CA GLU A 105 -11.62 -1.61 0.94
C GLU A 105 -11.22 -2.88 0.19
N GLN A 106 -10.53 -2.76 -0.95
CA GLN A 106 -10.02 -3.94 -1.67
C GLN A 106 -9.06 -4.77 -0.80
N ILE A 107 -8.12 -4.12 -0.11
CA ILE A 107 -7.17 -4.78 0.80
C ILE A 107 -7.89 -5.50 1.94
N ASN A 108 -8.92 -4.87 2.52
CA ASN A 108 -9.75 -5.47 3.56
C ASN A 108 -10.46 -6.74 3.08
N ASN A 109 -10.73 -6.91 1.79
CA ASN A 109 -11.38 -8.10 1.26
C ASN A 109 -10.41 -9.26 0.96
N LEU A 110 -9.09 -9.06 1.11
CA LEU A 110 -8.09 -10.09 0.85
C LEU A 110 -8.03 -11.13 2.00
N PRO A 111 -8.02 -12.44 1.70
CA PRO A 111 -8.29 -13.48 2.70
C PRO A 111 -7.10 -13.87 3.59
N HIS A 112 -5.87 -13.57 3.19
CA HIS A 112 -4.67 -14.18 3.78
C HIS A 112 -3.60 -13.17 4.22
N ILE A 113 -3.97 -11.90 4.37
CA ILE A 113 -3.04 -10.84 4.75
C ILE A 113 -2.56 -11.02 6.19
N LYS A 114 -1.24 -10.95 6.36
CA LYS A 114 -0.54 -11.10 7.63
C LYS A 114 0.20 -9.84 8.03
N GLU A 115 0.65 -9.06 7.05
CA GLU A 115 1.46 -7.88 7.27
C GLU A 115 1.05 -6.80 6.27
N ILE A 116 0.93 -5.58 6.76
CA ILE A 116 0.71 -4.40 5.94
C ILE A 116 1.69 -3.32 6.40
N SER A 117 2.42 -2.76 5.45
CA SER A 117 3.21 -1.54 5.67
C SER A 117 2.65 -0.43 4.79
N PHE A 118 2.38 0.71 5.39
CA PHE A 118 1.94 1.91 4.71
C PHE A 118 3.02 2.99 4.79
N VAL A 119 3.34 3.60 3.65
CA VAL A 119 4.29 4.69 3.54
C VAL A 119 3.61 5.89 2.88
N LEU A 120 3.61 7.03 3.57
CA LEU A 120 3.28 8.32 2.97
C LEU A 120 4.57 9.07 2.66
N ALA A 121 4.84 9.33 1.39
CA ALA A 121 5.99 10.10 0.94
C ALA A 121 5.57 11.51 0.49
N VAL A 122 6.17 12.53 1.10
CA VAL A 122 5.93 13.95 0.81
C VAL A 122 7.24 14.70 0.70
N ASP A 123 7.28 15.77 -0.10
CA ASP A 123 8.47 16.62 -0.22
C ASP A 123 8.78 17.35 1.10
N ARG A 124 7.77 17.93 1.74
CA ARG A 124 7.87 18.62 3.03
C ARG A 124 6.62 18.40 3.87
N PHE A 125 6.68 18.73 5.16
CA PHE A 125 5.51 18.58 6.03
C PHE A 125 4.40 19.52 5.56
N ASN A 126 3.31 18.93 5.05
CA ASN A 126 2.11 19.63 4.65
C ASN A 126 0.88 18.87 5.14
N TRP A 127 0.08 19.49 6.01
CA TRP A 127 -1.05 18.81 6.62
C TRP A 127 -2.15 18.42 5.61
N LYS A 128 -2.38 19.21 4.57
CA LYS A 128 -3.38 18.90 3.52
C LYS A 128 -3.00 17.70 2.66
N GLN A 129 -1.71 17.39 2.55
CA GLN A 129 -1.28 16.15 1.89
C GLN A 129 -1.34 14.99 2.89
N ILE A 130 -0.95 15.23 4.13
CA ILE A 130 -0.92 14.20 5.18
C ILE A 130 -2.32 13.72 5.55
N ASP A 131 -3.31 14.60 5.63
CA ASP A 131 -4.68 14.23 6.01
C ASP A 131 -5.38 13.31 5.00
N THR A 132 -4.97 13.30 3.74
CA THR A 132 -5.43 12.34 2.73
C THR A 132 -5.13 10.88 3.11
N ALA A 133 -4.11 10.66 3.94
CA ALA A 133 -3.77 9.34 4.44
C ALA A 133 -4.72 8.84 5.54
N SER A 134 -5.69 9.65 5.99
CA SER A 134 -6.62 9.29 7.07
C SER A 134 -7.43 8.01 6.79
N SER A 135 -7.79 7.75 5.53
CA SER A 135 -8.50 6.53 5.13
C SER A 135 -7.73 5.22 5.42
N ILE A 136 -6.42 5.28 5.68
CA ILE A 136 -5.64 4.10 6.09
C ILE A 136 -6.16 3.47 7.39
N TYR A 137 -6.77 4.29 8.26
CA TYR A 137 -7.33 3.83 9.54
C TYR A 137 -8.59 2.97 9.38
N ARG A 138 -9.10 2.78 8.16
CA ARG A 138 -10.15 1.81 7.82
C ARG A 138 -9.63 0.39 7.66
N LEU A 139 -8.32 0.16 7.68
CA LEU A 139 -7.75 -1.19 7.65
C LEU A 139 -8.28 -2.00 8.85
N LYS A 140 -8.85 -3.18 8.56
CA LYS A 140 -9.40 -4.09 9.59
C LYS A 140 -8.33 -4.96 10.27
N PHE A 141 -7.07 -4.81 9.88
CA PHE A 141 -5.95 -5.61 10.36
C PHE A 141 -5.37 -4.98 11.62
N ILE A 142 -5.06 -5.83 12.61
CA ILE A 142 -4.51 -5.38 13.89
C ILE A 142 -3.05 -4.93 13.73
N ASP A 143 -2.28 -5.68 12.95
CA ASP A 143 -0.85 -5.46 12.78
C ASP A 143 -0.55 -4.83 11.42
N TRP A 144 -0.44 -3.50 11.41
CA TRP A 144 0.08 -2.73 10.28
C TRP A 144 0.99 -1.60 10.75
N THR A 145 1.87 -1.14 9.88
CA THR A 145 2.80 -0.04 10.17
C THR A 145 2.52 1.17 9.29
N PHE A 146 2.81 2.36 9.83
CA PHE A 146 2.74 3.61 9.10
C PHE A 146 4.07 4.34 9.22
N GLU A 147 4.70 4.64 8.08
CA GLU A 147 5.86 5.52 7.99
C GLU A 147 5.53 6.79 7.20
N LEU A 148 5.97 7.93 7.73
CA LEU A 148 5.96 9.22 7.05
C LEU A 148 7.38 9.52 6.57
N ASN A 149 7.54 9.60 5.26
CA ASN A 149 8.80 9.89 4.57
C ASN A 149 8.74 11.31 4.04
N ILE A 150 9.43 12.21 4.74
CA ILE A 150 9.63 13.59 4.27
C ILE A 150 10.99 13.63 3.57
N LYS A 151 11.05 14.20 2.36
CA LYS A 151 12.29 14.34 1.61
C LYS A 151 13.40 14.97 2.46
N ASP A 152 14.62 14.46 2.30
CA ASP A 152 15.82 14.85 3.03
C ASP A 152 15.75 14.68 4.56
N LYS A 153 14.71 14.00 5.08
CA LYS A 153 14.58 13.63 6.49
C LYS A 153 14.59 12.12 6.65
N LYS A 154 14.98 11.67 7.84
CA LYS A 154 14.85 10.26 8.22
C LYS A 154 13.37 9.89 8.25
N ALA A 155 13.04 8.73 7.66
CA ALA A 155 11.72 8.10 7.75
C ALA A 155 11.25 8.04 9.20
N GLN A 156 10.01 8.46 9.44
CA GLN A 156 9.42 8.50 10.79
C GLN A 156 8.27 7.51 10.88
N LYS A 157 8.39 6.53 11.78
CA LYS A 157 7.27 5.66 12.10
C LYS A 157 6.21 6.45 12.87
N ILE A 158 4.99 6.48 12.37
CA ILE A 158 3.84 7.07 13.06
C ILE A 158 3.37 6.07 14.12
N LEU A 159 3.63 6.40 15.38
CA LEU A 159 3.23 5.57 16.51
C LEU A 159 1.78 5.86 16.91
N ALA A 160 1.08 4.83 17.38
CA ALA A 160 -0.25 4.98 17.97
C ALA A 160 -0.22 6.02 19.10
N GLY A 161 -1.19 6.94 19.10
CA GLY A 161 -1.27 8.02 20.09
C GLY A 161 -0.35 9.22 19.84
N SER A 162 0.54 9.17 18.84
CA SER A 162 1.31 10.34 18.41
C SER A 162 0.37 11.48 17.96
N GLN A 163 0.90 12.71 17.87
CA GLN A 163 0.09 13.85 17.43
C GLN A 163 -0.50 13.62 16.04
N VAL A 164 0.32 13.16 15.09
CA VAL A 164 -0.12 12.86 13.71
C VAL A 164 -1.18 11.76 13.71
N ASP A 165 -0.97 10.66 14.44
CA ASP A 165 -1.96 9.57 14.54
C ASP A 165 -3.31 10.06 15.07
N ARG A 166 -3.30 10.84 16.16
CA ARG A 166 -4.54 11.38 16.75
C ARG A 166 -5.28 12.30 15.80
N GLN A 167 -4.55 13.16 15.09
CA GLN A 167 -5.14 14.10 14.14
C GLN A 167 -5.74 13.37 12.93
N LEU A 168 -5.03 12.38 12.36
CA LEU A 168 -5.55 11.59 11.24
C LEU A 168 -6.79 10.77 11.61
N ARG A 169 -6.78 10.13 12.79
CA ARG A 169 -7.98 9.45 13.32
C ARG A 169 -9.14 10.40 13.57
N ALA A 170 -8.88 11.68 13.85
CA ALA A 170 -9.92 12.68 14.02
C ALA A 170 -10.49 13.14 12.67
N VAL A 171 -9.64 13.28 11.64
CA VAL A 171 -10.07 13.53 10.25
C VAL A 171 -10.97 12.40 9.78
N GLU A 172 -10.51 11.16 9.91
CA GLU A 172 -11.27 9.97 9.50
C GLU A 172 -12.63 9.90 10.21
N ARG A 173 -12.68 10.17 11.52
CA ARG A 173 -13.95 10.20 12.27
C ARG A 173 -14.93 11.26 11.77
N LYS A 174 -14.45 12.40 11.28
CA LYS A 174 -15.31 13.48 10.75
C LYS A 174 -15.87 13.16 9.37
N LEU A 175 -15.17 12.34 8.58
CA LEU A 175 -15.64 11.92 7.25
C LEU A 175 -16.85 10.95 7.33
N HIS A 176 -17.13 10.38 8.51
CA HIS A 176 -18.22 9.42 8.73
C HIS A 176 -19.30 9.91 9.72
N GLN A 177 -19.34 11.21 9.99
CA GLN A 177 -20.43 11.86 10.74
C GLN A 177 -21.41 12.52 9.77
#